data_AF-Q2IZW9-F1
#
_entry.id   AF-Q2IZW9-F1
#
_cell.length_a   1.000
_cell.length_b   1.000
_cell.length_c   1.000
_cell.angle_alpha   90.00
_cell.angle_beta   90.00
_cell.angle_gamma   90.00
#
_symmetry.space_group_name_H-M   'P 1'
#
loop_
_entity.id
_entity.type
_entity.pdbx_description
1 polymer ?
#
loop_
_entity_poly.entity_id
_entity_poly.type
_entity_poly.pdbx_seq_one_letter_code
_entity_poly.pdbx_strand_id
1 'polypeptide(L)'
;MGSINWLDRLRTALLPAYRLFPDSWKPLVRDTFRMLQISRLSARGRWLRTYARHIDAEREYLFLCIARFANVNRPIEGYYMEFGCFSAKTMRLAYDSFHHLFDWQYIGFDSFEGLPEIAAIDRQEAWQKGKLATAEENFVRICRRHGIPAEQLRTVKGFYSESLTPRLAQELLPRKAAVIYVDCDLYLSTVPILSFAVDFLQVGTIIVFDDWNCFVADPDRGERRAWREFREAHPRFRFEPFVQTGMQMSFVCVGTSDAAADPAR
;
A
#
# COMPACT_ATOMS: atom_id res chain seq x y z
N MET A 1 6.38 24.95 27.93
CA MET A 1 7.65 24.39 28.46
C MET A 1 7.38 23.00 29.00
N GLY A 2 7.66 21.96 28.21
CA GLY A 2 7.32 20.58 28.56
C GLY A 2 8.20 20.05 29.69
N SER A 3 7.58 19.46 30.72
CA SER A 3 8.29 18.85 31.85
C SER A 3 9.28 17.79 31.34
N ILE A 4 10.57 18.00 31.60
CA ILE A 4 11.63 17.03 31.32
C ILE A 4 11.27 15.71 31.99
N ASN A 5 11.10 14.67 31.18
CA ASN A 5 10.78 13.31 31.62
C ASN A 5 11.81 12.84 32.66
N TRP A 6 11.38 12.13 33.71
CA TRP A 6 12.27 11.63 34.74
C TRP A 6 13.42 10.77 34.17
N LEU A 7 13.18 10.07 33.05
CA LEU A 7 14.21 9.34 32.31
C LEU A 7 15.27 10.26 31.67
N ASP A 8 14.87 11.45 31.20
CA ASP A 8 15.81 12.45 30.68
C ASP A 8 16.58 13.15 31.82
N ARG A 9 15.95 13.35 32.99
CA ARG A 9 16.65 13.79 34.20
C ARG A 9 17.67 12.76 34.68
N LEU A 10 17.28 11.49 34.66
CA LEU A 10 18.14 10.35 34.97
C LEU A 10 19.34 10.31 34.00
N ARG A 11 19.11 10.58 32.71
CA ARG A 11 20.17 10.66 31.68
C ARG A 11 21.18 11.77 31.98
N THR A 12 20.71 12.97 32.29
CA THR A 12 21.57 14.12 32.63
C THR A 12 22.37 13.87 33.91
N ALA A 13 21.77 13.18 34.89
CA ALA A 13 22.43 12.80 36.13
C ALA A 13 23.42 11.63 35.97
N LEU A 14 23.13 10.66 35.08
CA LEU A 14 23.95 9.47 34.88
C LEU A 14 25.04 9.63 33.82
N LEU A 15 24.98 10.62 32.94
CA LEU A 15 26.01 10.91 31.93
C LEU A 15 27.41 11.21 32.54
N PRO A 16 27.51 12.00 33.63
CA PRO A 16 28.77 12.16 34.36
C PRO A 16 29.24 10.85 35.00
N ALA A 17 28.32 10.05 35.56
CA ALA A 17 28.62 8.76 36.17
C ALA A 17 29.06 7.71 35.13
N TYR A 18 28.51 7.73 33.91
CA TYR A 18 28.88 6.87 32.79
C TYR A 18 30.37 6.99 32.42
N ARG A 19 30.95 8.19 32.57
CA ARG A 19 32.39 8.43 32.33
C ARG A 19 33.29 7.76 33.38
N LEU A 20 32.74 7.41 34.55
CA LEU A 20 33.45 6.80 35.66
C LEU A 20 33.32 5.26 35.68
N PHE A 21 32.50 4.66 34.81
CA PHE A 21 32.41 3.21 34.72
C PHE A 21 33.65 2.60 34.04
N PRO A 22 34.13 1.44 34.50
CA PRO A 22 35.19 0.68 33.82
C PRO A 22 34.81 0.37 32.37
N ASP A 23 35.78 0.40 31.46
CA ASP A 23 35.54 0.18 30.02
C ASP A 23 34.83 -1.15 29.71
N SER A 24 35.03 -2.17 30.55
CA SER A 24 34.37 -3.48 30.45
C SER A 24 32.84 -3.44 30.68
N TRP A 25 32.33 -2.43 31.38
CA TRP A 25 30.89 -2.29 31.70
C TRP A 25 30.13 -1.37 30.73
N LYS A 26 30.85 -0.53 29.97
CA LYS A 26 30.25 0.44 29.03
C LYS A 26 29.34 -0.21 27.97
N PRO A 27 29.65 -1.39 27.39
CA PRO A 27 28.76 -2.06 26.43
C PRO A 27 27.42 -2.46 27.04
N LEU A 28 27.43 -3.08 28.23
CA LEU A 28 26.24 -3.55 28.94
C LEU A 28 25.30 -2.38 29.32
N VAL A 29 25.89 -1.27 29.79
CA VAL A 29 25.15 -0.06 30.11
C VAL A 29 24.55 0.56 28.84
N ARG A 30 25.31 0.63 27.73
CA ARG A 30 24.83 1.13 26.43
C ARG A 30 23.66 0.33 25.88
N ASP A 31 23.72 -1.00 25.95
CA ASP A 31 22.67 -1.88 25.44
C ASP A 31 21.41 -1.81 26.30
N THR A 32 21.56 -1.71 27.62
CA THR A 32 20.45 -1.45 28.55
C THR A 32 19.78 -0.11 28.27
N PHE A 33 20.55 0.95 28.02
CA PHE A 33 20.02 2.26 27.60
C PHE A 33 19.31 2.22 26.25
N ARG A 34 19.84 1.47 25.28
CA ARG A 34 19.20 1.26 23.97
C ARG A 34 17.86 0.54 24.13
N MET A 35 17.80 -0.50 24.96
CA MET A 35 16.54 -1.18 25.31
C MET A 35 15.54 -0.24 26.00
N LEU A 36 16.00 0.59 26.94
CA LEU A 36 15.15 1.58 27.62
C LEU A 36 14.66 2.70 26.69
N GLN A 37 15.43 3.08 25.67
CA GLN A 37 14.99 4.02 24.63
C GLN A 37 13.92 3.42 23.70
N ILE A 38 14.02 2.12 23.41
CA ILE A 38 13.04 1.35 22.63
C ILE A 38 11.79 1.01 23.46
N SER A 39 11.86 1.11 24.79
CA SER A 39 10.71 0.91 25.68
C SER A 39 9.48 1.67 25.18
N ARG A 40 8.34 0.96 25.14
CA ARG A 40 7.02 1.54 24.85
C ARG A 40 6.67 2.71 25.79
N LEU A 41 7.35 2.84 26.93
CA LEU A 41 7.16 3.91 27.91
C LEU A 41 8.10 5.12 27.72
N SER A 42 9.02 5.08 26.75
CA SER A 42 9.87 6.24 26.43
C SER A 42 9.06 7.31 25.68
N ALA A 43 9.53 8.57 25.74
CA ALA A 43 8.89 9.66 24.98
C ALA A 43 8.94 9.39 23.47
N ARG A 44 10.07 8.87 22.98
CA ARG A 44 10.24 8.41 21.59
C ARG A 44 9.26 7.29 21.24
N GLY A 45 9.14 6.28 22.10
CA GLY A 45 8.21 5.16 21.88
C GLY A 45 6.75 5.59 21.84
N ARG A 46 6.34 6.55 22.70
CA ARG A 46 5.01 7.17 22.64
C ARG A 46 4.80 7.92 21.34
N TRP A 47 5.76 8.74 20.92
CA TRP A 47 5.66 9.52 19.69
C TRP A 47 5.57 8.61 18.45
N LEU A 48 6.39 7.56 18.37
CA LEU A 48 6.34 6.58 17.27
C LEU A 48 4.97 5.88 17.17
N ARG A 49 4.27 5.66 18.29
CA ARG A 49 2.88 5.15 18.25
C ARG A 49 1.88 6.17 17.74
N THR A 50 2.08 7.45 18.03
CA THR A 50 1.24 8.50 17.43
C THR A 50 1.47 8.57 15.93
N TYR A 51 2.73 8.48 15.49
CA TYR A 51 3.09 8.42 14.08
C TYR A 51 2.48 7.20 13.38
N ALA A 52 2.63 6.00 13.93
CA ALA A 52 2.03 4.79 13.36
C ALA A 52 0.49 4.86 13.29
N ARG A 53 -0.18 5.40 14.32
CA ARG A 53 -1.63 5.62 14.30
C ARG A 53 -2.05 6.64 13.24
N HIS A 54 -1.23 7.65 12.98
CA HIS A 54 -1.52 8.62 11.94
C HIS A 54 -1.50 7.96 10.56
N ILE A 55 -0.49 7.14 10.28
CA ILE A 55 -0.41 6.35 9.04
C ILE A 55 -1.65 5.45 8.88
N ASP A 56 -2.07 4.78 9.96
CA ASP A 56 -3.25 3.91 9.92
C ASP A 56 -4.54 4.70 9.69
N ALA A 57 -4.67 5.88 10.30
CA ALA A 57 -5.81 6.77 10.11
C ALA A 57 -5.88 7.36 8.69
N GLU A 58 -4.74 7.65 8.04
CA GLU A 58 -4.73 8.09 6.64
C GLU A 58 -5.26 7.00 5.71
N ARG A 59 -4.84 5.74 5.91
CA ARG A 59 -5.38 4.60 5.17
C ARG A 59 -6.87 4.42 5.42
N GLU A 60 -7.30 4.38 6.68
CA GLU A 60 -8.73 4.25 7.01
C GLU A 60 -9.57 5.36 6.37
N TYR A 61 -9.08 6.60 6.42
CA TYR A 61 -9.74 7.74 5.77
C TYR A 61 -9.90 7.52 4.26
N LEU A 62 -8.85 7.09 3.55
CA LEU A 62 -8.89 6.79 2.13
C LEU A 62 -9.93 5.71 1.81
N PHE A 63 -9.89 4.58 2.51
CA PHE A 63 -10.82 3.47 2.30
C PHE A 63 -12.28 3.87 2.59
N LEU A 64 -12.55 4.63 3.64
CA LEU A 64 -13.90 5.12 3.92
C LEU A 64 -14.39 6.15 2.89
N CYS A 65 -13.49 6.96 2.32
CA CYS A 65 -13.84 7.83 1.19
C CYS A 65 -14.25 7.01 -0.05
N ILE A 66 -13.51 5.95 -0.36
CA ILE A 66 -13.83 5.00 -1.44
C ILE A 66 -15.20 4.35 -1.19
N ALA A 67 -15.42 3.84 0.02
CA ALA A 67 -16.69 3.21 0.40
C ALA A 67 -17.86 4.18 0.22
N ARG A 68 -17.71 5.43 0.68
CA ARG A 68 -18.73 6.47 0.52
C ARG A 68 -18.98 6.79 -0.95
N PHE A 69 -17.94 6.98 -1.74
CA PHE A 69 -18.05 7.29 -3.16
C PHE A 69 -18.79 6.17 -3.91
N ALA A 70 -18.36 4.92 -3.71
CA ALA A 70 -18.98 3.77 -4.35
C ALA A 70 -20.43 3.54 -3.89
N ASN A 71 -20.76 3.86 -2.62
CA ASN A 71 -22.10 3.73 -2.07
C ASN A 71 -23.07 4.79 -2.61
N VAL A 72 -22.61 6.03 -2.78
CA VAL A 72 -23.44 7.14 -3.28
C VAL A 72 -23.69 7.00 -4.79
N ASN A 73 -22.72 6.49 -5.55
CA ASN A 73 -22.78 6.35 -7.00
C ASN A 73 -23.10 4.92 -7.45
N ARG A 74 -23.83 4.13 -6.64
CA ARG A 74 -24.16 2.74 -6.94
C ARG A 74 -24.98 2.58 -8.24
N PRO A 75 -24.83 1.44 -8.95
CA PRO A 75 -23.94 0.34 -8.63
C PRO A 75 -22.51 0.56 -9.16
N ILE A 76 -21.51 0.37 -8.29
CA ILE A 76 -20.11 0.13 -8.68
C ILE A 76 -19.78 -1.29 -8.22
N GLU A 77 -19.87 -2.23 -9.14
CA GLU A 77 -19.65 -3.66 -8.89
C GLU A 77 -18.33 -4.11 -9.48
N GLY A 78 -17.72 -5.12 -8.89
CA GLY A 78 -16.51 -5.70 -9.45
C GLY A 78 -15.57 -6.31 -8.42
N TYR A 79 -14.31 -6.32 -8.81
CA TYR A 79 -13.19 -6.73 -7.97
C TYR A 79 -12.67 -5.57 -7.12
N TYR A 80 -12.26 -5.89 -5.89
CA TYR A 80 -11.16 -5.21 -5.22
C TYR A 80 -9.88 -5.95 -5.60
N MET A 81 -9.00 -5.32 -6.38
CA MET A 81 -7.71 -5.89 -6.77
C MET A 81 -6.60 -5.19 -5.98
N GLU A 82 -5.77 -5.95 -5.27
CA GLU A 82 -4.61 -5.43 -4.53
C GLU A 82 -3.33 -6.03 -5.07
N PHE A 83 -2.42 -5.18 -5.52
CA PHE A 83 -1.12 -5.54 -6.06
C PHE A 83 -0.05 -5.20 -5.02
N GLY A 84 0.39 -6.21 -4.28
CA GLY A 84 1.22 -6.09 -3.08
C GLY A 84 0.40 -6.40 -1.83
N CYS A 85 0.53 -7.62 -1.34
CA CYS A 85 -0.30 -8.18 -0.28
C CYS A 85 0.40 -8.19 1.09
N PHE A 86 1.72 -8.41 1.09
CA PHE A 86 2.57 -8.53 2.28
C PHE A 86 1.87 -9.27 3.46
N SER A 87 1.64 -8.58 4.57
CA SER A 87 1.08 -9.13 5.80
C SER A 87 -0.46 -9.04 5.90
N ALA A 88 -1.14 -8.85 4.77
CA ALA A 88 -2.60 -8.73 4.66
C ALA A 88 -3.20 -7.58 5.48
N LYS A 89 -2.45 -6.51 5.77
CA LYS A 89 -2.97 -5.40 6.56
C LYS A 89 -3.99 -4.57 5.76
N THR A 90 -3.62 -4.21 4.55
CA THR A 90 -4.41 -3.47 3.56
C THR A 90 -5.62 -4.28 3.10
N MET A 91 -5.43 -5.54 2.68
CA MET A 91 -6.55 -6.45 2.34
C MET A 91 -7.61 -6.56 3.45
N ARG A 92 -7.20 -6.65 4.72
CA ARG A 92 -8.15 -6.69 5.85
C ARG A 92 -8.89 -5.37 6.04
N LEU A 93 -8.18 -4.25 5.92
CA LEU A 93 -8.78 -2.92 5.98
C LEU A 93 -9.79 -2.70 4.83
N ALA A 94 -9.47 -3.19 3.63
CA ALA A 94 -10.37 -3.19 2.48
C ALA A 94 -11.66 -3.92 2.81
N TYR A 95 -11.54 -5.17 3.28
CA TYR A 95 -12.69 -5.97 3.65
C TYR A 95 -13.54 -5.27 4.71
N ASP A 96 -12.94 -4.83 5.82
CA ASP A 96 -13.63 -4.13 6.91
C ASP A 96 -14.39 -2.89 6.42
N SER A 97 -13.83 -2.17 5.46
CA SER A 97 -14.41 -0.93 4.92
C SER A 97 -15.55 -1.16 3.92
N PHE A 98 -15.59 -2.31 3.24
CA PHE A 98 -16.44 -2.50 2.07
C PHE A 98 -17.50 -3.59 2.22
N HIS A 99 -17.22 -4.68 2.94
CA HIS A 99 -18.05 -5.91 2.90
C HIS A 99 -19.50 -5.75 3.39
N HIS A 100 -19.78 -4.77 4.25
CA HIS A 100 -21.16 -4.47 4.68
C HIS A 100 -21.97 -3.68 3.63
N LEU A 101 -21.28 -3.09 2.65
CA LEU A 101 -21.86 -2.22 1.64
C LEU A 101 -21.86 -2.86 0.25
N PHE A 102 -20.96 -3.80 -0.03
CA PHE A 102 -20.75 -4.36 -1.36
C PHE A 102 -20.40 -5.84 -1.29
N ASP A 103 -20.90 -6.61 -2.26
CA ASP A 103 -20.52 -8.01 -2.47
C ASP A 103 -19.37 -8.13 -3.49
N TRP A 104 -18.29 -7.38 -3.23
CA TRP A 104 -17.11 -7.40 -4.08
C TRP A 104 -16.28 -8.67 -3.89
N GLN A 105 -15.50 -9.00 -4.92
CA GLN A 105 -14.56 -10.12 -4.90
C GLN A 105 -13.15 -9.56 -4.69
N TYR A 106 -12.39 -10.16 -3.78
CA TYR A 106 -11.07 -9.69 -3.36
C TYR A 106 -9.99 -10.54 -4.02
N ILE A 107 -9.10 -9.90 -4.78
CA ILE A 107 -7.98 -10.56 -5.43
C ILE A 107 -6.67 -9.94 -4.96
N GLY A 108 -5.82 -10.77 -4.35
CA GLY A 108 -4.45 -10.39 -3.98
C GLY A 108 -3.44 -10.89 -5.01
N PHE A 109 -2.69 -9.98 -5.61
CA PHE A 109 -1.58 -10.27 -6.52
C PHE A 109 -0.27 -10.00 -5.79
N ASP A 110 0.60 -11.00 -5.68
CA ASP A 110 1.90 -10.86 -5.00
C ASP A 110 2.87 -11.95 -5.48
N SER A 111 4.18 -11.72 -5.37
CA SER A 111 5.16 -12.79 -5.54
C SER A 111 5.05 -13.84 -4.42
N PHE A 112 4.63 -13.41 -3.23
CA PHE A 112 4.73 -14.11 -1.95
C PHE A 112 6.17 -14.51 -1.59
N GLU A 113 7.13 -13.87 -2.26
CA GLU A 113 8.58 -14.09 -2.16
C GLU A 113 9.32 -12.78 -1.83
N GLY A 114 8.59 -11.67 -1.69
CA GLY A 114 9.10 -10.34 -1.39
C GLY A 114 9.52 -9.56 -2.65
N LEU A 115 10.25 -8.47 -2.43
CA LEU A 115 10.66 -7.56 -3.50
C LEU A 115 11.59 -8.24 -4.53
N PRO A 116 11.44 -7.93 -5.84
CA PRO A 116 12.34 -8.41 -6.88
C PRO A 116 13.73 -7.79 -6.75
N GLU A 117 14.61 -8.10 -7.70
CA GLU A 117 15.87 -7.38 -7.83
C GLU A 117 15.62 -5.89 -8.14
N ILE A 118 16.27 -5.01 -7.38
CA ILE A 118 16.03 -3.56 -7.47
C ILE A 118 16.91 -2.99 -8.59
N ALA A 119 16.27 -2.62 -9.69
CA ALA A 119 16.93 -1.94 -10.80
C ALA A 119 17.41 -0.53 -10.42
N ALA A 120 18.32 0.03 -11.21
CA ALA A 120 18.88 1.36 -10.97
C ALA A 120 17.81 2.47 -10.90
N ILE A 121 16.78 2.37 -11.75
CA ILE A 121 15.65 3.32 -11.81
C ILE A 121 14.83 3.35 -10.51
N ASP A 122 14.82 2.24 -9.77
CA ASP A 122 14.04 2.06 -8.54
C ASP A 122 14.93 2.05 -7.29
N ARG A 123 16.21 2.42 -7.41
CA ARG A 123 17.11 2.38 -6.27
C ARG A 123 16.68 3.38 -5.19
N GLN A 124 16.52 2.87 -3.96
CA GLN A 124 16.30 3.61 -2.72
C GLN A 124 16.90 2.81 -1.55
N GLU A 125 17.42 3.49 -0.52
CA GLU A 125 18.17 2.84 0.58
C GLU A 125 17.36 1.77 1.35
N ALA A 126 16.04 1.97 1.44
CA ALA A 126 15.14 1.10 2.20
C ALA A 126 14.90 -0.27 1.54
N TRP A 127 14.89 -0.33 0.20
CA TRP A 127 14.46 -1.50 -0.56
C TRP A 127 15.60 -2.43 -0.93
N GLN A 128 15.37 -3.71 -0.70
CA GLN A 128 16.33 -4.78 -0.95
C GLN A 128 15.55 -6.03 -1.35
N LYS A 129 16.11 -6.81 -2.29
CA LYS A 129 15.53 -8.06 -2.77
C LYS A 129 15.13 -8.98 -1.61
N GLY A 130 13.95 -9.58 -1.69
CA GLY A 130 13.42 -10.53 -0.71
C GLY A 130 12.94 -9.91 0.61
N LYS A 131 13.04 -8.58 0.81
CA LYS A 131 12.31 -7.93 1.90
C LYS A 131 10.80 -8.00 1.65
N LEU A 132 10.02 -7.87 2.72
CA LEU A 132 8.55 -7.89 2.69
C LEU A 132 7.95 -9.23 2.20
N ALA A 133 8.66 -10.35 2.37
CA ALA A 133 8.13 -11.66 2.03
C ALA A 133 7.09 -12.15 3.06
N THR A 134 5.97 -12.67 2.57
CA THR A 134 4.99 -13.44 3.33
C THR A 134 4.49 -14.56 2.44
N ALA A 135 4.58 -15.81 2.90
CA ALA A 135 4.11 -16.95 2.11
C ALA A 135 2.59 -16.86 1.86
N GLU A 136 2.16 -17.31 0.68
CA GLU A 136 0.76 -17.27 0.24
C GLU A 136 -0.19 -17.94 1.24
N GLU A 137 0.19 -19.10 1.77
CA GLU A 137 -0.63 -19.84 2.73
C GLU A 137 -0.79 -19.08 4.04
N ASN A 138 0.20 -18.26 4.42
CA ASN A 138 0.10 -17.39 5.59
C ASN A 138 -0.81 -16.19 5.30
N PHE A 139 -0.70 -15.56 4.12
CA PHE A 139 -1.60 -14.49 3.70
C PHE A 139 -3.06 -14.96 3.72
N VAL A 140 -3.35 -16.08 3.05
CA VAL A 140 -4.69 -16.67 3.00
C VAL A 140 -5.19 -16.99 4.41
N ARG A 141 -4.35 -17.60 5.26
CA ARG A 141 -4.72 -17.92 6.65
C ARG A 141 -5.07 -16.66 7.46
N ILE A 142 -4.31 -15.57 7.29
CA ILE A 142 -4.57 -14.30 7.98
C ILE A 142 -5.91 -13.72 7.52
N CYS A 143 -6.15 -13.65 6.22
CA CYS A 143 -7.41 -13.17 5.64
C CYS A 143 -8.62 -13.98 6.11
N ARG A 144 -8.52 -15.32 6.06
CA ARG A 144 -9.60 -16.23 6.49
C ARG A 144 -9.88 -16.10 7.98
N ARG A 145 -8.83 -15.99 8.81
CA ARG A 145 -8.99 -15.78 10.26
C ARG A 145 -9.63 -14.43 10.59
N HIS A 146 -9.40 -13.41 9.75
CA HIS A 146 -10.01 -12.09 9.91
C HIS A 146 -11.50 -12.07 9.57
N GLY A 147 -11.97 -13.01 8.73
CA GLY A 147 -13.39 -13.17 8.41
C GLY A 147 -13.70 -13.12 6.91
N ILE A 148 -12.69 -12.96 6.04
CA ILE A 148 -12.90 -12.91 4.59
C ILE A 148 -13.38 -14.30 4.10
N PRO A 149 -14.55 -14.42 3.44
CA PRO A 149 -15.05 -15.69 2.89
C PRO A 149 -14.11 -16.28 1.83
N ALA A 150 -14.07 -17.61 1.70
CA ALA A 150 -13.11 -18.28 0.81
C ALA A 150 -13.51 -18.06 -0.64
N GLU A 151 -14.81 -18.11 -0.88
CA GLU A 151 -15.46 -17.84 -2.14
C GLU A 151 -15.32 -16.38 -2.60
N GLN A 152 -14.98 -15.46 -1.70
CA GLN A 152 -14.73 -14.05 -2.01
C GLN A 152 -13.24 -13.69 -2.11
N LEU A 153 -12.32 -14.61 -1.77
CA LEU A 153 -10.88 -14.36 -1.74
C LEU A 153 -10.15 -15.23 -2.77
N ARG A 154 -9.43 -14.59 -3.68
CA ARG A 154 -8.52 -15.24 -4.61
C ARG A 154 -7.12 -14.66 -4.48
N THR A 155 -6.10 -15.50 -4.67
CA THR A 155 -4.71 -15.08 -4.81
C THR A 155 -4.18 -15.38 -6.19
N VAL A 156 -3.27 -14.55 -6.67
CA VAL A 156 -2.49 -14.74 -7.88
C VAL A 156 -1.02 -14.61 -7.51
N LYS A 157 -0.34 -15.75 -7.45
CA LYS A 157 1.06 -15.84 -7.08
C LYS A 157 1.99 -15.62 -8.28
N GLY A 158 3.02 -14.81 -8.07
CA GLY A 158 4.16 -14.64 -8.97
C GLY A 158 4.49 -13.18 -9.24
N PHE A 159 5.72 -12.90 -9.67
CA PHE A 159 6.13 -11.56 -10.08
C PHE A 159 5.27 -11.06 -11.24
N TYR A 160 4.94 -9.77 -11.25
CA TYR A 160 3.94 -9.22 -12.17
C TYR A 160 4.27 -9.41 -13.66
N SER A 161 5.56 -9.41 -14.02
CA SER A 161 6.02 -9.70 -15.37
C SER A 161 5.71 -11.13 -15.87
N GLU A 162 5.42 -12.04 -14.94
CA GLU A 162 5.17 -13.46 -15.22
C GLU A 162 3.72 -13.85 -14.92
N SER A 163 3.12 -13.32 -13.85
CA SER A 163 1.80 -13.72 -13.37
C SER A 163 0.65 -12.99 -14.06
N LEU A 164 0.84 -11.74 -14.49
CA LEU A 164 -0.19 -10.92 -15.13
C LEU A 164 -0.33 -11.22 -16.63
N THR A 165 -0.78 -12.45 -16.92
CA THR A 165 -0.88 -12.96 -18.29
C THR A 165 -2.23 -12.63 -18.95
N PRO A 166 -2.29 -12.59 -20.31
CA PRO A 166 -3.56 -12.48 -21.03
C PRO A 166 -4.55 -13.60 -20.71
N ARG A 167 -4.05 -14.81 -20.42
CA ARG A 167 -4.88 -15.95 -20.01
C ARG A 167 -5.56 -15.68 -18.67
N LEU A 168 -4.82 -15.14 -17.69
CA LEU A 168 -5.40 -14.75 -16.41
C LEU A 168 -6.44 -13.64 -16.59
N ALA A 169 -6.16 -12.65 -17.45
CA ALA A 169 -7.13 -11.59 -17.75
C ALA A 169 -8.46 -12.17 -18.28
N GLN A 170 -8.38 -13.07 -19.27
CA GLN A 170 -9.55 -13.76 -19.82
C GLN A 170 -10.33 -14.56 -18.77
N GLU A 171 -9.64 -15.16 -17.80
CA GLU A 171 -10.26 -15.96 -16.74
C GLU A 171 -10.98 -15.11 -15.69
N LEU A 172 -10.54 -13.86 -15.48
CA LEU A 172 -11.18 -12.91 -14.55
C LEU A 172 -12.29 -12.08 -15.20
N LEU A 173 -12.26 -11.92 -16.52
CA LEU A 173 -13.32 -11.28 -17.30
C LEU A 173 -14.59 -12.16 -17.37
N PRO A 174 -15.78 -11.56 -17.57
CA PRO A 174 -16.05 -10.17 -17.95
C PRO A 174 -16.16 -9.19 -16.76
N ARG A 175 -15.97 -9.64 -15.52
CA ARG A 175 -16.12 -8.78 -14.33
C ARG A 175 -15.03 -7.70 -14.33
N LYS A 176 -15.44 -6.46 -14.07
CA LYS A 176 -14.56 -5.27 -14.00
C LYS A 176 -14.07 -5.03 -12.57
N ALA A 177 -13.17 -4.08 -12.37
CA ALA A 177 -12.71 -3.66 -11.05
C ALA A 177 -13.54 -2.49 -10.53
N ALA A 178 -13.93 -2.57 -9.27
CA ALA A 178 -14.44 -1.41 -8.53
C ALA A 178 -13.27 -0.60 -7.95
N VAL A 179 -12.26 -1.30 -7.41
CA VAL A 179 -11.06 -0.70 -6.84
C VAL A 179 -9.83 -1.47 -7.32
N ILE A 180 -8.80 -0.73 -7.72
CA ILE A 180 -7.46 -1.23 -8.02
C ILE A 180 -6.50 -0.54 -7.06
N TYR A 181 -5.89 -1.29 -6.15
CA TYR A 181 -4.95 -0.82 -5.15
C TYR A 181 -3.53 -1.27 -5.54
N VAL A 182 -2.68 -0.31 -5.89
CA VAL A 182 -1.28 -0.52 -6.28
C VAL A 182 -0.39 -0.20 -5.07
N ASP A 183 0.30 -1.21 -4.54
CA ASP A 183 1.16 -1.15 -3.36
C ASP A 183 2.44 -1.97 -3.64
N CYS A 184 3.21 -1.53 -4.63
CA CYS A 184 4.33 -2.32 -5.14
C CYS A 184 5.67 -1.59 -5.13
N ASP A 185 5.73 -0.39 -4.53
CA ASP A 185 6.88 0.52 -4.36
C ASP A 185 7.55 1.01 -5.67
N LEU A 186 7.70 0.14 -6.67
CA LEU A 186 8.67 0.22 -7.75
C LEU A 186 8.00 0.58 -9.09
N TYR A 187 8.66 1.44 -9.86
CA TYR A 187 8.25 1.79 -11.22
C TYR A 187 8.13 0.53 -12.11
N LEU A 188 9.14 -0.33 -12.10
CA LEU A 188 9.14 -1.53 -12.95
C LEU A 188 8.05 -2.55 -12.58
N SER A 189 7.57 -2.53 -11.34
CA SER A 189 6.44 -3.35 -10.89
C SER A 189 5.11 -2.71 -11.27
N THR A 190 5.02 -1.37 -11.22
CA THR A 190 3.80 -0.61 -11.53
C THR A 190 3.40 -0.71 -13.00
N VAL A 191 4.37 -0.67 -13.92
CA VAL A 191 4.10 -0.70 -15.37
C VAL A 191 3.28 -1.92 -15.81
N PRO A 192 3.67 -3.18 -15.53
CA PRO A 192 2.87 -4.35 -15.91
C PRO A 192 1.51 -4.41 -15.21
N ILE A 193 1.40 -3.91 -13.97
CA ILE A 193 0.12 -3.79 -13.27
C ILE A 193 -0.85 -2.89 -14.05
N LEU A 194 -0.39 -1.70 -14.43
CA LEU A 194 -1.22 -0.74 -15.16
C LEU A 194 -1.61 -1.26 -16.54
N SER A 195 -0.69 -1.95 -17.25
CA SER A 195 -1.01 -2.62 -18.52
C SER A 195 -2.08 -3.69 -18.36
N PHE A 196 -2.04 -4.47 -17.28
CA PHE A 196 -3.04 -5.51 -16.99
C PHE A 196 -4.39 -4.92 -16.56
N ALA A 197 -4.36 -3.83 -15.78
CA ALA A 197 -5.54 -3.13 -15.27
C ALA A 197 -6.47 -2.62 -16.36
N VAL A 198 -5.94 -2.32 -17.56
CA VAL A 198 -6.67 -1.79 -18.73
C VAL A 198 -8.00 -2.52 -18.98
N ASP A 199 -7.98 -3.86 -18.95
CA ASP A 199 -9.15 -4.68 -19.27
C ASP A 199 -10.22 -4.66 -18.18
N PHE A 200 -9.86 -4.22 -16.97
CA PHE A 200 -10.72 -4.19 -15.80
C PHE A 200 -11.32 -2.81 -15.51
N LEU A 201 -10.90 -1.77 -16.22
CA LEU A 201 -11.42 -0.43 -16.04
C LEU A 201 -12.87 -0.29 -16.52
N GLN A 202 -13.66 0.44 -15.73
CA GLN A 202 -15.00 0.92 -16.05
C GLN A 202 -15.17 2.33 -15.48
N VAL A 203 -16.18 3.06 -15.95
CA VAL A 203 -16.57 4.32 -15.29
C VAL A 203 -16.92 4.02 -13.83
N GLY A 204 -16.30 4.77 -12.92
CA GLY A 204 -16.41 4.58 -11.48
C GLY A 204 -15.28 3.76 -10.84
N THR A 205 -14.42 3.07 -11.61
CA THR A 205 -13.25 2.39 -11.04
C THR A 205 -12.35 3.39 -10.32
N ILE A 206 -12.00 3.10 -9.07
CA ILE A 206 -11.01 3.86 -8.30
C ILE A 206 -9.66 3.16 -8.38
N ILE A 207 -8.63 3.86 -8.83
CA ILE A 207 -7.24 3.39 -8.79
C ILE A 207 -6.52 4.13 -7.67
N VAL A 208 -5.80 3.39 -6.83
CA VAL A 208 -5.04 3.89 -5.69
C VAL A 208 -3.57 3.50 -5.86
N PHE A 209 -2.68 4.41 -5.47
CA PHE A 209 -1.22 4.25 -5.42
C PHE A 209 -0.78 4.47 -3.96
N ASP A 210 -0.24 3.45 -3.27
CA ASP A 210 0.14 3.55 -1.84
C ASP A 210 1.44 4.36 -1.64
N ASP A 211 2.33 4.37 -2.63
CA ASP A 211 3.68 4.92 -2.57
C ASP A 211 3.87 6.14 -3.48
N TRP A 212 2.79 6.88 -3.73
CA TRP A 212 2.77 8.02 -4.65
C TRP A 212 3.85 9.07 -4.38
N ASN A 213 4.23 9.30 -3.11
CA ASN A 213 5.25 10.28 -2.74
C ASN A 213 6.63 9.68 -2.41
N CYS A 214 6.85 8.40 -2.72
CA CYS A 214 8.21 7.84 -2.72
C CYS A 214 9.14 8.63 -3.64
N PHE A 215 10.45 8.44 -3.46
CA PHE A 215 11.47 9.22 -4.17
C PHE A 215 11.34 10.75 -4.03
N VAL A 216 10.87 11.22 -2.87
CA VAL A 216 10.67 12.65 -2.60
C VAL A 216 9.67 13.28 -3.60
N ALA A 217 8.66 12.52 -4.00
CA ALA A 217 7.61 12.93 -4.94
C ALA A 217 8.14 13.36 -6.33
N ASP A 218 9.31 12.85 -6.74
CA ASP A 218 9.87 13.07 -8.07
C ASP A 218 8.90 12.54 -9.15
N PRO A 219 8.41 13.39 -10.08
CA PRO A 219 7.45 12.98 -11.11
C PRO A 219 8.03 11.99 -12.13
N ASP A 220 9.36 11.87 -12.23
CA ASP A 220 10.05 10.99 -13.18
C ASP A 220 10.50 9.66 -12.54
N ARG A 221 9.96 9.32 -11.36
CA ARG A 221 10.24 8.08 -10.64
C ARG A 221 8.99 7.38 -10.13
N GLY A 222 9.14 6.10 -9.81
CA GLY A 222 8.13 5.29 -9.14
C GLY A 222 6.77 5.26 -9.82
N GLU A 223 5.74 5.14 -8.99
CA GLU A 223 4.33 5.10 -9.40
C GLU A 223 3.91 6.37 -10.15
N ARG A 224 4.48 7.54 -9.82
CA ARG A 224 4.18 8.81 -10.51
C ARG A 224 4.52 8.75 -11.99
N ARG A 225 5.73 8.29 -12.29
CA ARG A 225 6.17 8.14 -13.68
C ARG A 225 5.34 7.10 -14.41
N ALA A 226 5.12 5.93 -13.81
CA ALA A 226 4.33 4.87 -14.42
C ALA A 226 2.90 5.33 -14.72
N TRP A 227 2.27 6.06 -13.79
CA TRP A 227 0.93 6.60 -13.99
C TRP A 227 0.86 7.65 -15.10
N ARG A 228 1.84 8.56 -15.18
CA ARG A 228 1.91 9.54 -16.26
C ARG A 228 2.01 8.85 -17.62
N GLU A 229 2.97 7.93 -17.77
CA GLU A 229 3.20 7.19 -19.02
C GLU A 229 1.96 6.36 -19.40
N PHE A 230 1.30 5.74 -18.42
CA PHE A 230 0.04 5.01 -18.64
C PHE A 230 -1.06 5.92 -19.19
N ARG A 231 -1.28 7.10 -18.60
CA ARG A 231 -2.31 8.04 -19.07
C ARG A 231 -2.03 8.57 -20.48
N GLU A 232 -0.77 8.79 -20.80
CA GLU A 232 -0.33 9.20 -22.14
C GLU A 232 -0.57 8.07 -23.17
N ALA A 233 -0.30 6.82 -22.80
CA ALA A 233 -0.50 5.66 -23.65
C ALA A 233 -1.97 5.25 -23.84
N HIS A 234 -2.85 5.62 -22.90
CA HIS A 234 -4.26 5.22 -22.90
C HIS A 234 -5.24 6.42 -22.83
N PRO A 235 -5.23 7.33 -23.83
CA PRO A 235 -6.05 8.55 -23.83
C PRO A 235 -7.56 8.28 -23.88
N ARG A 236 -7.98 7.05 -24.18
CA ARG A 236 -9.39 6.63 -24.11
C ARG A 236 -9.95 6.59 -22.70
N PHE A 237 -9.10 6.56 -21.68
CA PHE A 237 -9.52 6.62 -20.29
C PHE A 237 -9.34 8.03 -19.75
N ARG A 238 -10.40 8.58 -19.16
CA ARG A 238 -10.32 9.84 -18.42
C ARG A 238 -10.32 9.57 -16.93
N PHE A 239 -9.41 10.20 -16.21
CA PHE A 239 -9.25 10.05 -14.77
C PHE A 239 -9.26 11.40 -14.07
N GLU A 240 -9.99 11.48 -12.96
CA GLU A 240 -9.98 12.64 -12.07
C GLU A 240 -9.30 12.30 -10.73
N PRO A 241 -8.46 13.20 -10.19
CA PRO A 241 -7.97 13.11 -8.81
C PRO A 241 -9.11 12.92 -7.81
N PHE A 242 -8.94 12.05 -6.82
CA PHE A 242 -9.97 11.77 -5.82
C PHE A 242 -9.52 12.09 -4.40
N VAL A 243 -8.72 11.21 -3.78
CA VAL A 243 -8.20 11.39 -2.42
C VAL A 243 -6.69 11.32 -2.44
N GLN A 244 -6.07 12.26 -1.73
CA GLN A 244 -4.63 12.32 -1.51
C GLN A 244 -4.33 12.43 -0.02
N THR A 245 -3.33 11.70 0.45
CA THR A 245 -2.80 11.75 1.82
C THR A 245 -1.30 12.11 1.78
N GLY A 246 -0.57 11.89 2.88
CA GLY A 246 0.88 12.07 2.92
C GLY A 246 1.65 11.17 1.93
N MET A 247 1.21 9.94 1.69
CA MET A 247 1.90 8.99 0.80
C MET A 247 1.03 8.45 -0.34
N GLN A 248 -0.30 8.42 -0.16
CA GLN A 248 -1.22 7.83 -1.14
C GLN A 248 -1.83 8.86 -2.08
N MET A 249 -2.13 8.42 -3.30
CA MET A 249 -2.94 9.16 -4.27
C MET A 249 -3.93 8.22 -4.95
N SER A 250 -5.15 8.71 -5.17
CA SER A 250 -6.18 7.97 -5.89
C SER A 250 -6.82 8.78 -7.01
N PHE A 251 -7.31 8.05 -8.01
CA PHE A 251 -7.96 8.59 -9.19
C PHE A 251 -9.24 7.80 -9.49
N VAL A 252 -10.29 8.47 -9.95
CA VAL A 252 -11.53 7.85 -10.40
C VAL A 252 -11.55 7.83 -11.93
N CYS A 253 -11.82 6.68 -12.54
CA CYS A 253 -12.11 6.59 -13.97
C CYS A 253 -13.49 7.21 -14.25
N VAL A 254 -13.52 8.30 -15.02
CA VAL A 254 -14.73 9.07 -15.34
C VAL A 254 -15.11 8.99 -16.82
N GLY A 255 -14.45 8.14 -17.58
CA GLY A 255 -14.72 7.95 -19.00
C GLY A 255 -13.91 6.79 -19.57
N THR A 256 -14.60 5.93 -20.32
CA THR A 256 -14.05 4.84 -21.12
C THR A 256 -14.57 5.03 -22.55
N SER A 257 -13.81 5.70 -23.41
CA SER A 257 -14.18 5.79 -24.83
C SER A 257 -13.84 4.48 -25.51
N ASP A 258 -14.78 3.52 -25.46
CA ASP A 258 -14.80 2.44 -26.42
C ASP A 258 -15.55 2.96 -27.66
N ALA A 259 -14.88 2.92 -28.82
CA ALA A 259 -15.36 3.29 -30.16
C ALA A 259 -15.10 4.72 -30.66
N ALA A 260 -14.92 4.77 -31.99
CA ALA A 260 -15.11 5.93 -32.83
C ALA A 260 -16.16 6.88 -32.25
N ALA A 261 -15.74 8.11 -31.95
CA ALA A 261 -16.66 9.15 -31.54
C ALA A 261 -17.71 9.35 -32.65
N ASP A 262 -18.94 8.95 -32.36
CA ASP A 262 -20.12 9.61 -32.86
C ASP A 262 -20.02 11.08 -32.41
N PRO A 263 -19.87 12.06 -33.33
CA PRO A 263 -19.51 13.44 -33.00
C PRO A 263 -20.69 14.27 -32.44
N ALA A 264 -21.62 13.67 -31.71
CA ALA A 264 -22.80 14.33 -31.19
C ALA A 264 -23.09 14.00 -29.72
N ARG A 265 -22.15 14.31 -28.82
CA ARG A 265 -22.44 14.64 -27.40
C ARG A 265 -21.46 15.66 -26.86
#